data_AF-A0A8R7P3G6-F1
#
_entry.id   AF-A0A8R7P3G6-F1
#
_cell.length_a   1.000
_cell.length_b   1.000
_cell.length_c   1.000
_cell.angle_alpha   90.00
_cell.angle_beta   90.00
_cell.angle_gamma   90.00
#
_symmetry.space_group_name_H-M   'P 1'
#
loop_
_entity.id
_entity.type
_entity.pdbx_description
1 polymer ?
#
loop_
_entity_poly.entity_id
_entity_poly.type
_entity_poly.pdbx_seq_one_letter_code
_entity_poly.pdbx_strand_id
1 'polypeptide(L)'
;MILQGCLEPGHTVHAKFKLSIFNHSKGMYCGYKASYNFDVKDAYSNKKCLIPLQELLKSSAFLVDDTCVFGVEILKVDVSSPKRKSVVVQKKATTVENLFVQKKGFIKGTYTWTMNNFLELDSQQSVRSPTFEVGGHKWNIGMYPRGDKRCPDCLTLALYLDSSDELFLESRKVVKITLSILDQKSGEYFTRTTGLLACIHPDGWGWYNFLPLKELHDMSRGYLMESKCVLKADITIFGSSNDG
;
A
#
# COMPACT_ATOMS: atom_id res chain seq x y z
N MET A 1 4.61 1.22 -4.27
CA MET A 1 3.87 0.07 -3.72
C MET A 1 4.28 -1.15 -4.53
N ILE A 2 4.59 -2.27 -3.88
CA ILE A 2 5.19 -3.43 -4.54
C ILE A 2 4.09 -4.44 -4.83
N LEU A 3 3.80 -4.72 -6.10
CA LEU A 3 3.10 -5.93 -6.51
C LEU A 3 3.95 -6.61 -7.56
N GLN A 4 4.11 -7.93 -7.43
CA GLN A 4 4.72 -8.77 -8.47
C GLN A 4 3.67 -9.80 -8.89
N GLY A 5 2.74 -9.36 -9.73
CA GLY A 5 1.73 -10.25 -10.31
C GLY A 5 0.52 -9.46 -10.76
N CYS A 6 0.45 -9.14 -12.06
CA CYS A 6 -0.80 -8.88 -12.77
C CYS A 6 -0.56 -8.69 -14.27
N LEU A 7 0.63 -8.21 -14.67
CA LEU A 7 0.94 -7.90 -16.08
C LEU A 7 2.31 -8.46 -16.49
N GLU A 8 2.36 -9.01 -17.70
CA GLU A 8 3.59 -9.47 -18.34
C GLU A 8 4.44 -8.26 -18.81
N PRO A 9 5.78 -8.32 -18.76
CA PRO A 9 6.63 -7.25 -19.26
C PRO A 9 6.24 -6.82 -20.69
N GLY A 10 6.12 -5.51 -20.89
CA GLY A 10 5.69 -4.91 -22.16
C GLY A 10 4.18 -4.89 -22.42
N HIS A 11 3.36 -5.47 -21.53
CA HIS A 11 1.92 -5.29 -21.58
C HIS A 11 1.50 -4.03 -20.83
N THR A 12 0.51 -3.33 -21.38
CA THR A 12 -0.09 -2.15 -20.75
C THR A 12 -1.61 -2.26 -20.81
N VAL A 13 -2.26 -1.79 -19.76
CA VAL A 13 -3.73 -1.77 -19.63
C VAL A 13 -4.15 -0.33 -19.42
N HIS A 14 -4.86 0.26 -20.37
CA HIS A 14 -5.53 1.53 -20.16
C HIS A 14 -6.94 1.28 -19.66
N ALA A 15 -7.25 1.62 -18.40
CA ALA A 15 -8.59 1.49 -17.85
C ALA A 15 -9.22 2.85 -17.61
N LYS A 16 -10.51 2.97 -17.97
CA LYS A 16 -11.40 4.05 -17.56
C LYS A 16 -12.40 3.50 -16.57
N PHE A 17 -12.55 4.15 -15.43
CA PHE A 17 -13.41 3.70 -14.36
C PHE A 17 -13.99 4.89 -13.59
N LYS A 18 -15.04 4.66 -12.82
CA LYS A 18 -15.62 5.61 -11.86
C LYS A 18 -15.36 5.08 -10.45
N LEU A 19 -14.69 5.89 -9.64
CA LEU A 19 -14.57 5.66 -8.20
C LEU A 19 -15.68 6.44 -7.51
N SER A 20 -16.35 5.83 -6.53
CA SER A 20 -17.48 6.45 -5.84
C SER A 20 -17.66 5.97 -4.41
N ILE A 21 -18.35 6.79 -3.63
CA ILE A 21 -18.77 6.53 -2.25
C ILE A 21 -20.28 6.76 -2.16
N PHE A 22 -20.99 5.90 -1.46
CA PHE A 22 -22.44 6.00 -1.31
C PHE A 22 -22.81 7.10 -0.31
N ASN A 23 -23.62 8.05 -0.75
CA ASN A 23 -24.23 9.04 0.13
C ASN A 23 -25.56 8.47 0.65
N HIS A 24 -25.58 8.08 1.92
CA HIS A 24 -26.75 7.49 2.58
C HIS A 24 -27.92 8.48 2.69
N SER A 25 -27.63 9.77 2.90
CA SER A 25 -28.69 10.81 3.00
C SER A 25 -29.39 11.09 1.67
N LYS A 26 -28.69 10.95 0.55
CA LYS A 26 -29.21 11.18 -0.81
C LYS A 26 -29.59 9.89 -1.54
N GLY A 27 -29.24 8.73 -1.00
CA GLY A 27 -29.47 7.43 -1.64
C GLY A 27 -28.71 7.23 -2.96
N MET A 28 -27.54 7.85 -3.14
CA MET A 28 -26.82 7.80 -4.41
C MET A 28 -25.30 7.82 -4.27
N TYR A 29 -24.60 7.24 -5.26
CA TYR A 29 -23.14 7.26 -5.33
C TYR A 29 -22.59 8.60 -5.82
N CYS A 30 -21.69 9.19 -5.04
CA CYS A 30 -20.93 10.39 -5.37
C CYS A 30 -19.49 10.01 -5.74
N GLY A 31 -18.94 10.57 -6.82
CA GLY A 31 -17.58 10.26 -7.23
C GLY A 31 -17.22 10.82 -8.59
N TYR A 32 -16.06 10.42 -9.11
CA TYR A 32 -15.51 10.94 -10.36
C TYR A 32 -15.04 9.81 -11.28
N LYS A 33 -14.97 10.13 -12.57
CA LYS A 33 -14.34 9.26 -13.56
C LYS A 33 -12.83 9.48 -13.56
N ALA A 34 -12.08 8.40 -13.68
CA ALA A 34 -10.64 8.40 -13.83
C ALA A 34 -10.24 7.52 -15.02
N SER A 35 -9.08 7.82 -15.59
CA SER A 35 -8.43 6.97 -16.58
C SER A 35 -6.99 6.80 -16.17
N TYR A 36 -6.46 5.59 -16.26
CA TYR A 36 -5.09 5.30 -15.85
C TYR A 36 -4.49 4.19 -16.70
N ASN A 37 -3.18 4.28 -16.92
CA ASN A 37 -2.40 3.25 -17.60
C ASN A 37 -1.71 2.39 -16.54
N PHE A 38 -2.02 1.11 -16.55
CA PHE A 38 -1.42 0.13 -15.66
C PHE A 38 -0.40 -0.68 -16.43
N ASP A 39 0.73 -0.94 -15.79
CA ASP A 39 1.76 -1.86 -16.28
C ASP A 39 2.41 -2.57 -15.10
N VAL A 40 3.51 -3.31 -15.36
CA VAL A 40 4.24 -4.06 -14.32
C VAL A 40 4.81 -3.16 -13.22
N LYS A 41 5.09 -1.89 -13.52
CA LYS A 41 5.59 -0.88 -12.57
C LYS A 41 4.43 -0.16 -11.89
N ASP A 42 3.36 0.11 -12.63
CA ASP A 42 2.22 0.92 -12.21
C ASP A 42 0.92 0.10 -12.06
N ALA A 43 0.89 -0.85 -11.12
CA ALA A 43 -0.26 -1.73 -10.88
C ALA A 43 -1.46 -1.04 -10.18
N TYR A 44 -1.37 0.26 -9.89
CA TYR A 44 -2.39 1.03 -9.18
C TYR A 44 -2.59 2.39 -9.84
N SER A 45 -3.82 2.91 -9.81
CA SER A 45 -4.06 4.27 -10.27
C SER A 45 -3.38 5.28 -9.38
N ASN A 46 -3.06 6.46 -9.92
CA ASN A 46 -2.52 7.54 -9.10
C ASN A 46 -3.45 7.87 -7.92
N LYS A 47 -2.87 8.53 -6.90
CA LYS A 47 -3.63 8.97 -5.72
C LYS A 47 -4.65 10.03 -6.14
N LYS A 48 -5.89 9.64 -6.36
CA LYS A 48 -7.02 10.55 -6.33
C LYS A 48 -7.79 10.31 -5.04
N CYS A 49 -7.83 11.33 -4.19
CA CYS A 49 -8.59 11.29 -2.94
C CYS A 49 -10.08 11.43 -3.28
N LEU A 50 -10.90 10.45 -2.92
CA LEU A 50 -12.35 10.53 -3.07
C LEU A 50 -12.96 11.38 -1.95
N ILE A 51 -12.56 11.08 -0.72
CA ILE A 51 -12.88 11.84 0.48
C ILE A 51 -11.70 11.69 1.46
N PRO A 52 -11.18 12.79 2.04
CA PRO A 52 -10.17 12.69 3.09
C PRO A 52 -10.71 11.91 4.30
N LEU A 53 -9.88 11.07 4.91
CA LEU A 53 -10.29 10.25 6.06
C LEU A 53 -10.93 11.10 7.18
N GLN A 54 -10.35 12.27 7.48
CA GLN A 54 -10.87 13.16 8.52
C GLN A 54 -12.26 13.73 8.19
N GLU A 55 -12.58 13.87 6.91
CA GLU A 55 -13.91 14.31 6.45
C GLU A 55 -14.89 13.13 6.47
N LEU A 56 -14.45 11.94 6.05
CA LEU A 56 -15.26 10.72 6.09
C LEU A 56 -15.70 10.41 7.53
N LEU A 57 -14.77 10.44 8.49
CA LEU A 57 -15.04 10.17 9.91
C LEU A 57 -16.05 11.16 10.53
N LYS A 58 -16.16 12.37 9.98
CA LYS A 58 -17.11 13.41 10.44
C LYS A 58 -18.42 13.43 9.67
N SER A 59 -18.52 12.70 8.56
CA SER A 59 -19.67 12.79 7.65
C SER A 59 -20.77 11.81 8.03
N SER A 60 -21.89 12.32 8.52
CA SER A 60 -23.12 11.52 8.71
C SER A 60 -23.78 11.10 7.39
N ALA A 61 -23.39 11.71 6.26
CA ALA A 61 -23.92 11.35 4.95
C ALA A 61 -23.18 10.17 4.30
N PHE A 62 -21.89 9.98 4.63
CA PHE A 62 -21.05 8.95 4.02
C PHE A 62 -20.63 7.84 4.99
N LEU A 63 -20.78 8.05 6.30
CA LEU A 63 -20.44 7.08 7.34
C LEU A 63 -21.59 6.95 8.37
N VAL A 64 -22.49 6.00 8.10
CA VAL A 64 -23.67 5.69 8.92
C VAL A 64 -23.43 4.38 9.65
N ASP A 65 -23.61 4.36 10.97
CA ASP A 65 -23.40 3.17 11.81
C ASP A 65 -22.07 2.46 11.52
N ASP A 66 -20.98 3.25 11.50
CA ASP A 66 -19.62 2.83 11.18
C ASP A 66 -19.48 2.07 9.84
N THR A 67 -20.44 2.27 8.95
CA THR A 67 -20.50 1.66 7.62
C THR A 67 -20.33 2.74 6.56
N CYS A 68 -19.44 2.48 5.61
CA CYS A 68 -19.33 3.26 4.38
C CYS A 68 -19.23 2.30 3.19
N VAL A 69 -19.79 2.72 2.06
CA VAL A 69 -19.87 1.88 0.87
C VAL A 69 -19.09 2.53 -0.26
N PHE A 70 -18.09 1.81 -0.77
CA PHE A 70 -17.31 2.23 -1.93
C PHE A 70 -17.71 1.43 -3.15
N GLY A 71 -17.78 2.12 -4.30
CA GLY A 71 -18.11 1.54 -5.59
C GLY A 71 -17.05 1.84 -6.61
N VAL A 72 -16.66 0.81 -7.37
CA VAL A 72 -15.82 0.94 -8.56
C VAL A 72 -16.59 0.41 -9.76
N GLU A 73 -16.83 1.30 -10.73
CA GLU A 73 -17.44 0.94 -12.01
C GLU A 73 -16.37 1.00 -13.09
N ILE A 74 -16.02 -0.15 -13.66
CA ILE A 74 -15.14 -0.21 -14.84
C ILE A 74 -15.97 0.16 -16.06
N LEU A 75 -15.54 1.19 -16.78
CA LEU A 75 -16.24 1.73 -17.95
C LEU A 75 -15.65 1.19 -19.25
N LYS A 76 -14.32 1.06 -19.29
CA LYS A 76 -13.58 0.63 -20.47
C LYS A 76 -12.21 0.10 -20.07
N VAL A 77 -11.75 -0.97 -20.73
CA VAL A 77 -10.39 -1.48 -20.60
C VAL A 77 -9.81 -1.71 -21.99
N ASP A 78 -8.67 -1.10 -22.27
CA ASP A 78 -7.89 -1.33 -23.49
C ASP A 78 -6.59 -2.04 -23.09
N VAL A 79 -6.33 -3.21 -23.66
CA VAL A 79 -5.11 -3.99 -23.38
C VAL A 79 -4.21 -3.98 -24.60
N SER A 80 -2.94 -3.58 -24.42
CA SER A 80 -1.90 -3.63 -25.45
C SER A 80 -0.78 -4.57 -25.05
N SER A 81 -0.22 -5.27 -26.05
CA SER A 81 0.94 -6.12 -25.89
C SER A 81 1.96 -5.87 -27.00
N PRO A 82 3.24 -6.27 -26.82
CA PRO A 82 4.28 -6.02 -27.83
C PRO A 82 4.04 -6.78 -29.15
N LYS A 83 3.24 -7.85 -29.12
CA LYS A 83 3.03 -8.77 -30.25
C LYS A 83 1.64 -8.66 -30.91
N ARG A 84 0.71 -7.86 -30.38
CA ARG A 84 -0.66 -7.73 -30.92
C ARG A 84 -1.15 -6.28 -30.87
N LYS A 85 -2.03 -5.92 -31.81
CA LYS A 85 -2.77 -4.65 -31.78
C LYS A 85 -3.63 -4.58 -30.51
N SER A 86 -3.81 -3.37 -29.97
CA SER A 86 -4.64 -3.10 -28.80
C SER A 86 -6.04 -3.68 -28.96
N VAL A 87 -6.50 -4.46 -27.97
CA VAL A 87 -7.86 -5.00 -27.93
C VAL A 87 -8.69 -4.15 -26.96
N VAL A 88 -9.79 -3.59 -27.47
CA VAL A 88 -10.76 -2.84 -26.66
C VAL A 88 -11.77 -3.82 -26.06
N VAL A 89 -11.84 -3.86 -24.73
CA VAL A 89 -12.88 -4.59 -24.01
C VAL A 89 -13.84 -3.56 -23.41
N GLN A 90 -15.02 -3.41 -24.01
CA GLN A 90 -16.12 -2.66 -23.40
C GLN A 90 -16.82 -3.57 -22.39
N LYS A 91 -16.42 -3.47 -21.13
CA LYS A 91 -17.08 -4.14 -20.02
C LYS A 91 -17.58 -3.09 -19.05
N LYS A 92 -18.90 -3.07 -18.83
CA LYS A 92 -19.52 -2.31 -17.75
C LYS A 92 -19.69 -3.25 -16.56
N ALA A 93 -18.61 -3.42 -15.80
CA ALA A 93 -18.62 -4.22 -14.58
C ALA A 93 -18.60 -3.28 -13.38
N THR A 94 -19.54 -3.46 -12.46
CA THR A 94 -19.59 -2.71 -11.20
C THR A 94 -19.30 -3.67 -10.07
N THR A 95 -18.30 -3.34 -9.26
CA THR A 95 -18.04 -4.01 -8.00
C THR A 95 -18.33 -3.02 -6.89
N VAL A 96 -19.12 -3.46 -5.91
CA VAL A 96 -19.43 -2.71 -4.70
C VAL A 96 -18.85 -3.47 -3.54
N GLU A 97 -18.17 -2.76 -2.65
CA GLU A 97 -17.60 -3.33 -1.44
C GLU A 97 -18.03 -2.50 -0.25
N ASN A 98 -18.60 -3.19 0.74
CA ASN A 98 -18.97 -2.60 2.02
C ASN A 98 -17.74 -2.64 2.92
N LEU A 99 -17.38 -1.49 3.48
CA LEU A 99 -16.29 -1.39 4.45
C LEU A 99 -16.86 -0.84 5.75
N PHE A 100 -16.72 -1.62 6.81
CA PHE A 100 -17.06 -1.23 8.17
C PHE A 100 -15.86 -0.47 8.72
N VAL A 101 -15.94 0.86 8.71
CA VAL A 101 -14.89 1.77 9.18
C VAL A 101 -15.29 2.30 10.55
N GLN A 102 -14.50 1.92 11.55
CA GLN A 102 -14.67 2.38 12.92
C GLN A 102 -14.52 3.91 13.00
N LYS A 103 -15.31 4.57 13.85
CA LYS A 103 -15.10 6.02 14.13
C LYS A 103 -14.04 6.28 15.19
N LYS A 104 -13.83 5.31 16.08
CA LYS A 104 -12.95 5.37 17.25
C LYS A 104 -12.46 3.97 17.60
N GLY A 105 -11.43 3.88 18.45
CA GLY A 105 -10.91 2.58 18.90
C GLY A 105 -10.05 1.85 17.86
N PHE A 106 -9.44 2.59 16.92
CA PHE A 106 -8.54 2.01 15.91
C PHE A 106 -7.48 1.13 16.54
N ILE A 107 -7.26 -0.04 15.95
CA ILE A 107 -6.16 -0.91 16.34
C ILE A 107 -4.88 -0.29 15.78
N LYS A 108 -3.94 -0.01 16.67
CA LYS A 108 -2.63 0.52 16.32
C LYS A 108 -1.55 -0.43 16.79
N GLY A 109 -0.52 -0.58 15.98
CA GLY A 109 0.66 -1.33 16.34
C GLY A 109 1.91 -0.68 15.76
N THR A 110 3.00 -0.83 16.50
CA THR A 110 4.30 -0.29 16.14
C THR A 110 5.32 -1.40 16.29
N TYR A 111 6.23 -1.50 15.31
CA TYR A 111 7.35 -2.42 15.35
C TYR A 111 8.62 -1.72 14.91
N THR A 112 9.74 -2.06 15.55
CA THR A 112 11.06 -1.53 15.23
C THR A 112 12.00 -2.68 14.95
N TRP A 113 12.69 -2.61 13.83
CA TRP A 113 13.67 -3.59 13.40
C TRP A 113 15.04 -2.93 13.30
N THR A 114 15.99 -3.45 14.07
CA THR A 114 17.40 -3.08 13.96
C THR A 114 18.13 -4.12 13.11
N MET A 115 18.71 -3.69 12.00
CA MET A 115 19.62 -4.49 11.17
C MET A 115 21.05 -4.09 11.54
N ASN A 116 21.89 -5.03 11.98
CA ASN A 116 23.25 -4.73 12.47
C ASN A 116 24.37 -5.00 11.45
N ASN A 117 24.10 -5.79 10.40
CA ASN A 117 25.09 -6.25 9.43
C ASN A 117 24.69 -5.86 7.99
N PHE A 118 24.18 -4.64 7.80
CA PHE A 118 23.66 -4.16 6.53
C PHE A 118 24.68 -4.24 5.38
N LEU A 119 25.94 -3.92 5.64
CA LEU A 119 27.00 -3.91 4.63
C LEU A 119 27.41 -5.33 4.17
N GLU A 120 27.12 -6.34 4.97
CA GLU A 120 27.41 -7.75 4.68
C GLU A 120 26.31 -8.41 3.83
N LEU A 121 25.18 -7.72 3.62
CA LEU A 121 24.07 -8.25 2.84
C LEU A 121 24.44 -8.39 1.36
N ASP A 122 24.15 -9.57 0.81
CA ASP A 122 24.29 -9.84 -0.61
C ASP A 122 23.34 -8.94 -1.42
N SER A 123 23.88 -8.45 -2.54
CA SER A 123 23.21 -7.60 -3.51
C SER A 123 21.94 -8.19 -4.13
N GLN A 124 21.80 -9.51 -4.17
CA GLN A 124 20.68 -10.20 -4.81
C GLN A 124 19.52 -10.53 -3.85
N GLN A 125 19.71 -10.39 -2.53
CA GLN A 125 18.79 -10.95 -1.54
C GLN A 125 17.94 -9.87 -0.85
N SER A 126 16.62 -10.07 -0.88
CA SER A 126 15.71 -9.38 0.03
C SER A 126 15.87 -9.95 1.44
N VAL A 127 15.89 -9.08 2.44
CA VAL A 127 15.90 -9.48 3.85
C VAL A 127 14.57 -9.14 4.51
N ARG A 128 14.15 -9.96 5.47
CA ARG A 128 12.92 -9.74 6.24
C ARG A 128 13.24 -9.63 7.72
N SER A 129 12.47 -8.80 8.42
CA SER A 129 12.46 -8.78 9.87
C SER A 129 11.82 -10.04 10.44
N PRO A 130 12.00 -10.31 11.75
CA PRO A 130 11.08 -11.17 12.48
C PRO A 130 9.62 -10.71 12.31
N THR A 131 8.70 -11.66 12.42
CA THR A 131 7.27 -11.41 12.36
C THR A 131 6.77 -10.76 13.64
N PHE A 132 5.82 -9.83 13.51
CA PHE A 132 5.14 -9.15 14.62
C PHE A 132 3.63 -9.09 14.38
N GLU A 133 2.84 -8.94 15.44
CA GLU A 133 1.38 -9.00 15.34
C GLU A 133 0.72 -7.65 15.56
N VAL A 134 -0.23 -7.29 14.69
CA VAL A 134 -1.11 -6.13 14.86
C VAL A 134 -2.50 -6.48 14.39
N GLY A 135 -3.48 -6.35 15.29
CA GLY A 135 -4.90 -6.60 14.99
C GLY A 135 -5.20 -8.03 14.56
N GLY A 136 -4.57 -9.01 15.20
CA GLY A 136 -4.74 -10.42 14.90
C GLY A 136 -4.02 -10.90 13.63
N HIS A 137 -3.23 -10.03 12.99
CA HIS A 137 -2.50 -10.34 11.77
C HIS A 137 -1.00 -10.28 11.97
N LYS A 138 -0.29 -11.18 11.29
CA LYS A 138 1.15 -11.30 11.33
C LYS A 138 1.80 -10.52 10.19
N TRP A 139 2.76 -9.68 10.53
CA TRP A 139 3.44 -8.75 9.63
C TRP A 139 4.95 -8.90 9.72
N ASN A 140 5.67 -8.53 8.66
CA ASN A 140 7.12 -8.33 8.70
C ASN A 140 7.53 -7.17 7.79
N ILE A 141 8.66 -6.54 8.10
CA ILE A 141 9.29 -5.53 7.25
C ILE A 141 10.22 -6.28 6.29
N GLY A 142 10.01 -6.11 4.98
CA GLY A 142 10.94 -6.55 3.96
C GLY A 142 11.75 -5.38 3.40
N MET A 143 13.03 -5.63 3.15
CA MET A 143 13.99 -4.65 2.66
C MET A 143 14.80 -5.22 1.50
N TYR A 144 14.98 -4.42 0.45
CA TYR A 144 16.00 -4.68 -0.58
C TYR A 144 17.09 -3.62 -0.39
N PRO A 145 18.22 -3.99 0.25
CA PRO A 145 19.24 -3.04 0.71
C PRO A 145 19.97 -2.36 -0.44
N ARG A 146 20.03 -3.00 -1.61
CA ARG A 146 20.67 -2.47 -2.83
C ARG A 146 19.66 -2.20 -3.96
N GLY A 147 18.40 -2.00 -3.58
CA GLY A 147 17.30 -1.79 -4.52
C GLY A 147 16.81 -3.04 -5.21
N ASP A 148 15.83 -2.84 -6.10
CA ASP A 148 15.18 -3.88 -6.87
C ASP A 148 15.22 -3.54 -8.37
N LYS A 149 14.60 -4.38 -9.21
CA LYS A 149 14.54 -4.15 -10.67
C LYS A 149 13.82 -2.85 -11.06
N ARG A 150 13.07 -2.21 -10.16
CA ARG A 150 12.31 -0.98 -10.41
C ARG A 150 13.09 0.27 -10.01
N CYS A 151 13.81 0.24 -8.88
CA CYS A 151 14.80 1.26 -8.53
C CYS A 151 16.08 0.60 -7.99
N PRO A 152 17.08 0.35 -8.86
CA PRO A 152 18.35 -0.27 -8.47
C PRO A 152 19.24 0.61 -7.57
N ASP A 153 18.99 1.92 -7.54
CA ASP A 153 19.75 2.93 -6.80
C ASP A 153 18.99 3.47 -5.58
N CYS A 154 17.90 2.81 -5.19
CA CYS A 154 17.12 3.14 -4.01
C CYS A 154 17.06 1.98 -3.01
N LEU A 155 17.07 2.28 -1.72
CA LEU A 155 16.55 1.37 -0.70
C LEU A 155 15.07 1.12 -0.98
N THR A 156 14.68 -0.14 -1.07
CA THR A 156 13.27 -0.54 -1.09
C THR A 156 12.85 -1.02 0.29
N LEU A 157 11.74 -0.47 0.81
CA LEU A 157 11.10 -0.95 2.03
C LEU A 157 9.63 -1.24 1.78
N ALA A 158 9.16 -2.38 2.28
CA ALA A 158 7.76 -2.74 2.26
C ALA A 158 7.37 -3.52 3.51
N LEU A 159 6.10 -3.43 3.87
CA LEU A 159 5.47 -4.23 4.89
C LEU A 159 4.74 -5.39 4.22
N TYR A 160 5.00 -6.61 4.67
CA TYR A 160 4.38 -7.82 4.15
C TYR A 160 3.47 -8.41 5.22
N LEU A 161 2.37 -9.00 4.77
CA LEU A 161 1.66 -9.98 5.57
C LEU A 161 2.42 -11.31 5.52
N ASP A 162 2.43 -12.01 6.64
CA ASP A 162 2.97 -13.36 6.70
C ASP A 162 2.07 -14.32 5.92
N SER A 163 2.65 -15.15 5.05
CA SER A 163 1.89 -16.09 4.21
C SER A 163 1.21 -17.20 5.01
N SER A 164 1.58 -17.40 6.28
CA SER A 164 0.91 -18.33 7.19
C SER A 164 -0.36 -17.75 7.82
N ASP A 165 -0.72 -16.50 7.53
CA ASP A 165 -1.91 -15.84 8.03
C ASP A 165 -3.14 -16.18 7.14
N GLU A 166 -3.71 -17.37 7.36
CA GLU A 166 -4.87 -17.88 6.60
C GLU A 166 -6.14 -17.01 6.77
N LEU A 167 -6.24 -16.25 7.86
CA LEU A 167 -7.36 -15.35 8.18
C LEU A 167 -7.43 -14.13 7.23
N PHE A 168 -6.37 -13.90 6.45
CA PHE A 168 -6.27 -12.77 5.56
C PHE A 168 -7.14 -12.88 4.29
N LEU A 169 -7.36 -14.09 3.79
CA LEU A 169 -8.15 -14.32 2.57
C LEU A 169 -9.64 -14.00 2.77
N GLU A 170 -10.11 -14.06 4.02
CA GLU A 170 -11.53 -13.90 4.32
C GLU A 170 -11.93 -12.45 4.57
N SER A 171 -11.05 -11.58 5.10
CA SER A 171 -11.41 -10.20 5.49
C SER A 171 -10.51 -9.13 4.87
N ARG A 172 -11.10 -8.19 4.13
CA ARG A 172 -10.37 -7.02 3.62
C ARG A 172 -10.26 -5.99 4.71
N LYS A 173 -9.05 -5.72 5.20
CA LYS A 173 -8.81 -4.65 6.19
C LYS A 173 -8.61 -3.30 5.51
N VAL A 174 -9.04 -2.24 6.19
CA VAL A 174 -8.74 -0.85 5.84
C VAL A 174 -7.58 -0.40 6.71
N VAL A 175 -6.39 -0.23 6.11
CA VAL A 175 -5.18 0.08 6.87
C VAL A 175 -4.48 1.33 6.38
N LYS A 176 -3.74 1.97 7.29
CA LYS A 176 -2.74 2.98 6.99
C LYS A 176 -1.40 2.49 7.51
N ILE A 177 -0.40 2.50 6.64
CA ILE A 177 0.95 2.03 6.92
C ILE A 177 1.91 3.22 6.87
N THR A 178 2.78 3.29 7.86
CA THR A 178 3.90 4.22 7.90
C THR A 178 5.18 3.43 8.04
N LEU A 179 6.14 3.65 7.13
CA LEU A 179 7.49 3.10 7.24
C LEU A 179 8.48 4.25 7.44
N SER A 180 9.44 4.02 8.33
CA SER A 180 10.44 5.02 8.69
C SER A 180 11.83 4.41 8.84
N ILE A 181 12.85 5.24 8.62
CA ILE A 181 14.26 4.95 8.95
C ILE A 181 14.77 6.04 9.89
N LEU A 182 15.46 5.62 10.95
CA LEU A 182 16.03 6.52 11.96
C LEU A 182 17.33 7.13 11.46
N ASP A 183 17.44 8.46 11.48
CA ASP A 183 18.73 9.13 11.54
C ASP A 183 19.27 8.97 12.96
N GLN A 184 20.28 8.12 13.11
CA GLN A 184 20.85 7.75 14.40
C GLN A 184 21.69 8.87 15.04
N LYS A 185 21.94 9.98 14.32
CA LYS A 185 22.66 11.15 14.83
C LYS A 185 21.70 12.18 15.41
N SER A 186 20.63 12.50 14.67
CA SER A 186 19.65 13.50 15.11
C SER A 186 18.55 12.92 16.00
N GLY A 187 18.28 11.61 15.90
CA GLY A 187 17.13 10.97 16.54
C GLY A 187 15.83 11.11 15.75
N GLU A 188 15.85 11.78 14.60
CA GLU A 188 14.69 12.02 13.75
C GLU A 188 14.45 10.88 12.76
N TYR A 189 13.21 10.72 12.32
CA TYR A 189 12.83 9.68 11.37
C TYR A 189 12.51 10.26 9.99
N PHE A 190 13.19 9.77 8.96
CA PHE A 190 12.66 9.90 7.60
C PHE A 190 11.50 8.93 7.42
N THR A 191 10.33 9.48 7.09
CA THR A 191 9.06 8.76 7.17
C THR A 191 8.27 8.87 5.88
N ARG A 192 7.67 7.76 5.45
CA ARG A 192 6.66 7.74 4.39
C ARG A 192 5.40 7.03 4.87
N THR A 193 4.25 7.57 4.48
CA THR A 193 2.95 7.07 4.90
C THR A 193 2.05 6.84 3.69
N THR A 194 1.33 5.72 3.71
CA THR A 194 0.36 5.38 2.67
C THR A 194 -0.92 6.23 2.79
N GLY A 195 -1.75 6.21 1.74
CA GLY A 195 -3.16 6.51 1.92
C GLY A 195 -3.85 5.39 2.71
N LEU A 196 -5.17 5.45 2.83
CA LEU A 196 -5.94 4.29 3.25
C LEU A 196 -5.85 3.23 2.15
N LEU A 197 -5.47 2.03 2.55
CA LEU A 197 -5.44 0.85 1.71
C LEU A 197 -6.63 -0.01 2.09
N ALA A 198 -7.55 -0.17 1.14
CA ALA A 198 -8.59 -1.19 1.18
C ALA A 198 -8.13 -2.29 0.23
N CYS A 199 -8.15 -3.54 0.69
CA CYS A 199 -7.48 -4.70 0.07
C CYS A 199 -5.97 -4.69 0.31
N ILE A 200 -5.57 -5.66 1.12
CA ILE A 200 -4.20 -6.03 1.39
C ILE A 200 -4.03 -7.38 0.63
N HIS A 201 -2.83 -7.79 0.27
CA HIS A 201 -2.47 -8.85 -0.69
C HIS A 201 -1.03 -9.25 -0.43
N PRO A 202 -0.64 -10.53 -0.35
CA PRO A 202 0.66 -10.97 0.17
C PRO A 202 1.94 -10.28 -0.38
N ASP A 203 1.86 -9.63 -1.54
CA ASP A 203 2.96 -9.00 -2.26
C ASP A 203 3.57 -7.72 -1.63
N GLY A 204 2.97 -7.19 -0.56
CA GLY A 204 3.57 -6.19 0.34
C GLY A 204 3.37 -4.71 -0.04
N TRP A 205 3.28 -3.83 0.97
CA TRP A 205 3.04 -2.39 0.81
C TRP A 205 4.24 -1.56 1.23
N GLY A 206 4.72 -0.75 0.29
CA GLY A 206 5.73 0.24 0.60
C GLY A 206 6.25 0.94 -0.64
N TRP A 207 7.55 1.23 -0.65
CA TRP A 207 8.19 2.07 -1.66
C TRP A 207 9.43 1.37 -2.19
N TYR A 208 9.43 1.07 -3.49
CA TYR A 208 10.63 0.63 -4.21
C TYR A 208 11.70 1.74 -4.25
N ASN A 209 11.28 3.00 -4.11
CA ASN A 209 12.12 4.19 -4.02
C ASN A 209 12.02 4.86 -2.64
N PHE A 210 12.17 4.08 -1.57
CA PHE A 210 11.98 4.61 -0.22
C PHE A 210 12.99 5.71 0.11
N LEU A 211 14.28 5.41 -0.04
CA LEU A 211 15.40 6.33 0.21
C LEU A 211 16.51 6.09 -0.83
N PRO A 212 17.06 7.11 -1.50
CA PRO A 212 18.19 6.91 -2.41
C PRO A 212 19.40 6.30 -1.68
N LEU A 213 20.09 5.34 -2.30
CA LEU A 213 21.25 4.69 -1.67
C LEU A 213 22.38 5.69 -1.40
N LYS A 214 22.52 6.71 -2.25
CA LYS A 214 23.46 7.82 -2.02
C LYS A 214 23.18 8.55 -0.70
N GLU A 215 21.91 8.76 -0.34
CA GLU A 215 21.53 9.39 0.92
C GLU A 215 21.65 8.42 2.10
N LEU A 216 21.33 7.14 1.89
CA LEU A 216 21.50 6.11 2.92
C LEU A 216 22.97 5.97 3.35
N HIS A 217 23.90 5.99 2.39
CA HIS A 217 25.34 5.87 2.61
C HIS A 217 26.03 7.19 2.96
N ASP A 218 25.32 8.32 2.91
CA ASP A 218 25.85 9.61 3.34
C ASP A 218 25.96 9.63 4.87
N MET A 219 27.19 9.53 5.37
CA MET A 219 27.47 9.54 6.81
C MET A 219 26.94 10.80 7.52
N SER A 220 26.73 11.92 6.82
CA SER A 220 26.14 13.12 7.44
C SER A 220 24.66 12.95 7.82
N ARG A 221 23.96 12.02 7.17
CA ARG A 221 22.52 11.74 7.36
C ARG A 221 22.21 10.73 8.46
N GLY A 222 23.20 9.98 8.95
CA GLY A 222 23.06 9.08 10.10
C GLY A 222 22.15 7.85 9.93
N TYR A 223 21.60 7.59 8.74
CA TYR A 223 20.70 6.45 8.50
C TYR A 223 21.39 5.09 8.59
N LEU A 224 22.66 5.02 8.19
CA LEU A 224 23.51 3.84 8.29
C LEU A 224 24.78 4.20 9.06
N MET A 225 24.94 3.62 10.25
CA MET A 225 26.08 3.87 11.15
C MET A 225 26.70 2.53 11.51
N GLU A 226 28.00 2.32 11.27
CA GLU A 226 28.68 1.06 11.66
C GLU A 226 27.98 -0.21 11.14
N SER A 227 27.51 -0.20 9.88
CA SER A 227 26.72 -1.30 9.28
C SER A 227 25.31 -1.49 9.89
N LYS A 228 24.88 -0.61 10.79
CA LYS A 228 23.59 -0.67 11.47
C LYS A 228 22.59 0.34 10.92
N CYS A 229 21.36 -0.10 10.66
CA CYS A 229 20.22 0.77 10.40
C CYS A 229 19.00 0.36 11.24
N VAL A 230 18.14 1.32 11.57
CA VAL A 230 16.94 1.10 12.38
C VAL A 230 15.71 1.51 11.59
N LEU A 231 14.85 0.54 11.33
CA LEU A 231 13.60 0.68 10.60
C LEU A 231 12.42 0.60 11.54
N LYS A 232 11.35 1.32 11.23
CA LYS A 232 10.11 1.33 12.01
C LYS A 232 8.91 1.16 11.09
N ALA A 233 7.93 0.39 11.54
CA ALA A 233 6.62 0.27 10.94
C ALA A 233 5.54 0.68 11.95
N ASP A 234 4.69 1.64 11.59
CA ASP A 234 3.45 1.94 12.30
C ASP A 234 2.26 1.53 11.44
N ILE A 235 1.35 0.76 12.01
CA ILE A 235 0.15 0.24 11.36
C ILE A 235 -1.06 0.78 12.12
N THR A 236 -2.05 1.29 11.40
CA THR A 236 -3.37 1.62 11.96
C THR A 236 -4.45 0.93 11.13
N ILE A 237 -5.26 0.12 11.79
CA ILE A 237 -6.41 -0.57 11.21
C ILE A 237 -7.66 0.25 11.55
N PHE A 238 -8.37 0.66 10.51
CA PHE A 238 -9.57 1.48 10.58
C PHE A 238 -10.85 0.67 10.49
N GLY A 239 -10.78 -0.59 10.04
CA GLY A 239 -11.98 -1.37 9.76
C GLY A 239 -11.73 -2.62 8.93
N SER A 240 -12.80 -3.33 8.62
CA SER A 240 -12.79 -4.50 7.74
C SER A 240 -14.06 -4.61 6.88
N SER A 241 -14.03 -5.48 5.88
CA SER A 241 -15.22 -5.84 5.08
C SER A 241 -16.20 -6.79 5.80
N ASN A 242 -15.80 -7.39 6.92
CA ASN A 242 -16.54 -8.49 7.56
C ASN A 242 -16.99 -8.19 8.98
N ASP A 243 -16.64 -7.03 9.56
CA ASP A 243 -16.99 -6.67 10.94
C ASP A 243 -18.45 -6.17 11.07
N GLY A 244 -19.34 -6.66 10.18
CA GLY A 244 -20.76 -6.28 10.08
C GLY A 244 -21.71 -7.23 10.79
#